data_AF-M7BEY1-F1
#
_entry.id   AF-M7BEY1-F1
#
_cell.length_a   1.000
_cell.length_b   1.000
_cell.length_c   1.000
_cell.angle_alpha   90.00
_cell.angle_beta   90.00
_cell.angle_gamma   90.00
#
_symmetry.space_group_name_H-M   'P 1'
#
loop_
_entity.id
_entity.type
_entity.pdbx_description
1 polymer ?
#
loop_
_entity_poly.entity_id
_entity_poly.type
_entity_poly.pdbx_seq_one_letter_code
_entity_poly.pdbx_strand_id
1 'polypeptide(L)'
;MQRSSAEGTMMESQNRKRAPAWAEQEVWDLIAVWGEESVLSELRSSFRNAKIFVKISQGMQDRGHNRDPKQCCVKLKELRQAYQKTREANGRSGSEPQTCRFYDELHAILGGSATTTPASVV
;
A
#
# COMPACT_ATOMS: atom_id res chain seq x y z
N MET A 1 12.28 26.01 -56.81
CA MET A 1 11.20 25.65 -55.87
C MET A 1 11.82 24.96 -54.67
N GLN A 2 12.11 25.69 -53.59
CA GLN A 2 12.54 25.10 -52.32
C GLN A 2 11.41 25.28 -51.30
N ARG A 3 10.85 24.16 -50.86
CA ARG A 3 9.94 24.09 -49.71
C ARG A 3 10.42 22.91 -48.86
N SER A 4 11.03 23.19 -47.73
CA SER A 4 11.27 22.22 -46.65
C SER A 4 11.18 23.03 -45.36
N SER A 5 9.97 23.16 -44.84
CA SER A 5 9.35 22.27 -43.84
C SER A 5 10.01 22.49 -42.48
N ALA A 6 9.46 23.46 -41.75
CA ALA A 6 9.82 23.76 -40.38
C ALA A 6 9.32 22.62 -39.48
N GLU A 7 10.24 21.89 -38.88
CA GLU A 7 9.95 20.96 -37.80
C GLU A 7 9.56 21.78 -36.56
N GLY A 8 8.26 21.81 -36.26
CA GLY A 8 7.76 22.27 -34.99
C GLY A 8 8.05 21.22 -33.93
N THR A 9 9.13 21.42 -33.18
CA THR A 9 9.42 20.65 -31.96
C THR A 9 8.30 20.90 -30.97
N MET A 10 7.38 19.95 -30.87
CA MET A 10 6.33 19.92 -29.86
C MET A 10 7.02 19.78 -28.50
N MET A 11 7.05 20.86 -27.72
CA MET A 11 7.46 20.81 -26.33
C MET A 11 6.44 19.99 -25.56
N GLU A 12 6.85 18.78 -25.20
CA GLU A 12 6.10 17.84 -24.38
C GLU A 12 5.65 18.52 -23.10
N SER A 13 4.33 18.71 -23.01
CA SER A 13 3.62 19.21 -21.85
C SER A 13 4.15 18.52 -20.60
N GLN A 14 4.81 19.28 -19.74
CA GLN A 14 5.30 18.81 -18.44
C GLN A 14 4.12 18.22 -17.67
N ASN A 15 4.00 16.90 -17.76
CA ASN A 15 3.04 16.08 -17.05
C ASN A 15 3.11 16.47 -15.58
N ARG A 16 2.09 17.18 -15.08
CA ARG A 16 1.85 17.35 -13.65
C ARG A 16 1.90 15.95 -13.07
N LYS A 17 3.01 15.61 -12.41
CA LYS A 17 3.32 14.27 -11.91
C LYS A 17 2.21 13.85 -10.95
N ARG A 18 1.13 13.27 -11.46
CA ARG A 18 0.24 12.41 -10.67
C ARG A 18 1.17 11.36 -10.09
N ALA A 19 1.10 11.16 -8.77
CA ALA A 19 1.85 10.10 -8.12
C ALA A 19 1.67 8.82 -8.95
N PRO A 20 2.76 8.11 -9.32
CA PRO A 20 2.65 6.89 -10.10
C PRO A 20 1.63 5.97 -9.42
N ALA A 21 0.64 5.50 -10.20
CA ALA A 21 -0.33 4.54 -9.72
C ALA A 21 0.46 3.38 -9.08
N TRP A 22 0.14 3.06 -7.82
CA TRP A 22 0.80 1.97 -7.10
C TRP A 22 0.54 0.67 -7.85
N ALA A 23 1.60 0.05 -8.37
CA ALA A 23 1.51 -1.26 -8.98
C ALA A 23 1.17 -2.31 -7.91
N GLU A 24 0.51 -3.40 -8.31
CA GLU A 24 0.08 -4.43 -7.37
C GLU A 24 1.27 -4.98 -6.55
N GLN A 25 2.39 -5.26 -7.23
CA GLN A 25 3.63 -5.70 -6.59
C GLN A 25 4.17 -4.67 -5.57
N GLU A 26 4.14 -3.38 -5.89
CA GLU A 26 4.57 -2.34 -4.95
C GLU A 26 3.68 -2.30 -3.70
N VAL A 27 2.40 -2.63 -3.83
CA VAL A 27 1.48 -2.71 -2.68
C VAL A 27 1.81 -3.93 -1.82
N TRP A 28 2.11 -5.08 -2.43
CA TRP A 28 2.57 -6.28 -1.72
C TRP A 28 3.86 -6.02 -0.94
N ASP A 29 4.85 -5.39 -1.57
CA ASP A 29 6.10 -5.05 -0.93
C ASP A 29 5.93 -4.04 0.21
N LEU A 30 5.03 -3.05 0.03
CA LEU A 30 4.68 -2.12 1.10
C LEU A 30 4.04 -2.82 2.29
N ILE A 31 3.13 -3.77 2.05
CA ILE A 31 2.48 -4.55 3.10
C ILE A 31 3.49 -5.44 3.82
N ALA A 32 4.41 -6.06 3.09
CA ALA A 32 5.48 -6.87 3.66
C ALA A 32 6.42 -6.05 4.56
N VAL A 33 6.87 -4.87 4.11
CA VAL A 33 7.69 -3.96 4.92
C VAL A 33 6.90 -3.45 6.13
N TRP A 34 5.61 -3.18 5.95
CA TRP A 34 4.75 -2.75 7.06
C TRP A 34 4.53 -3.85 8.10
N GLY A 35 4.47 -5.11 7.68
CA GLY A 35 4.28 -6.27 8.52
C GLY A 35 5.51 -6.68 9.33
N GLU A 36 6.66 -6.04 9.12
CA GLU A 36 7.84 -6.32 9.94
C GLU A 36 7.60 -5.97 11.42
N GLU A 37 8.03 -6.86 12.32
CA GLU A 37 7.76 -6.75 13.75
C GLU A 37 8.32 -5.44 14.36
N SER A 38 9.47 -4.99 13.85
CA SER A 38 10.08 -3.72 14.24
C SER A 38 9.22 -2.51 13.84
N VAL A 39 8.57 -2.59 12.68
CA VAL A 39 7.69 -1.55 12.15
C VAL A 39 6.38 -1.53 12.89
N LEU A 40 5.79 -2.71 13.15
CA LEU A 40 4.53 -2.83 13.88
C LEU A 40 4.62 -2.40 15.34
N SER A 41 5.70 -2.76 16.03
CA SER A 41 5.91 -2.41 17.43
C SER A 41 6.00 -0.89 17.63
N GLU A 42 6.70 -0.19 16.74
CA GLU A 42 6.78 1.28 16.79
C GLU A 42 5.49 1.96 16.33
N LEU A 43 4.80 1.42 15.32
CA LEU A 43 3.52 1.97 14.84
C LEU A 43 2.40 1.83 15.88
N ARG A 44 2.40 0.75 16.68
CA ARG A 44 1.47 0.58 17.80
C ARG A 44 1.68 1.63 18.89
N SER A 45 2.90 2.11 19.08
CA SER A 45 3.22 3.19 20.03
C SER A 45 2.79 4.56 19.52
N SER A 46 3.06 4.90 18.24
CA SER A 46 2.59 6.15 17.65
C SER A 46 2.62 6.16 16.10
N PHE A 47 1.45 6.30 15.49
CA PHE A 47 1.29 6.57 14.04
C PHE A 47 1.83 7.94 13.59
N ARG A 48 2.27 8.80 14.52
CA ARG A 48 2.93 10.08 14.23
C ARG A 48 4.46 9.96 14.16
N ASN A 49 5.01 8.77 14.37
CA ASN A 49 6.45 8.57 14.33
C ASN A 49 6.96 8.72 12.88
N ALA A 50 7.33 9.93 12.47
CA ALA A 50 7.84 10.19 11.13
C ALA A 50 9.04 9.29 10.76
N LYS A 51 9.83 8.88 11.76
CA LYS A 51 10.98 7.98 11.56
C LYS A 51 10.56 6.60 11.06
N ILE A 52 9.36 6.13 11.41
CA ILE A 52 8.87 4.82 10.92
C ILE A 52 8.56 4.85 9.43
N PHE A 53 8.02 5.96 8.94
CA PHE A 53 7.75 6.11 7.50
C PHE A 53 9.03 6.29 6.70
N VAL A 54 10.10 6.82 7.31
CA VAL A 54 11.44 6.82 6.71
C VAL A 54 11.98 5.39 6.60
N LYS A 55 11.87 4.57 7.66
CA LYS A 55 12.25 3.14 7.61
C LYS A 55 11.45 2.37 6.54
N ILE A 56 10.15 2.60 6.46
CA ILE A 56 9.28 1.96 5.46
C ILE A 56 9.70 2.39 4.04
N SER A 57 9.98 3.67 3.81
CA SER A 57 10.47 4.18 2.53
C SER A 57 11.83 3.57 2.17
N GLN A 58 12.72 3.38 3.14
CA GLN A 58 14.00 2.71 2.92
C GLN A 58 13.80 1.24 2.52
N GLY A 59 12.97 0.48 3.24
CA GLY A 59 12.67 -0.90 2.90
C GLY A 59 11.99 -1.07 1.53
N MET A 60 11.22 -0.07 1.09
CA MET A 60 10.70 -0.02 -0.28
C MET A 60 11.81 0.19 -1.31
N GLN A 61 12.78 1.08 -1.05
CA GLN A 61 13.92 1.31 -1.92
C GLN A 61 14.82 0.07 -2.04
N ASP A 62 15.05 -0.65 -0.94
CA ASP A 62 15.81 -1.91 -0.94
C ASP A 62 15.15 -3.00 -1.82
N ARG A 63 13.83 -2.90 -2.03
CA ARG A 63 13.06 -3.77 -2.92
C ARG A 63 12.95 -3.22 -4.36
N GLY A 64 13.61 -2.10 -4.65
CA GLY A 64 13.63 -1.48 -5.98
C GLY A 64 12.52 -0.46 -6.23
N HIS A 65 11.79 -0.04 -5.18
CA HIS A 65 10.67 0.89 -5.28
C HIS A 65 10.99 2.25 -4.65
N ASN A 66 11.18 3.26 -5.49
CA ASN A 66 11.46 4.61 -5.01
C ASN A 66 10.17 5.34 -4.58
N ARG A 67 9.74 5.11 -3.33
CA ARG A 67 8.53 5.70 -2.75
C ARG A 67 8.86 6.59 -1.55
N ASP A 68 8.38 7.83 -1.56
CA ASP A 68 8.60 8.78 -0.47
C ASP A 68 7.89 8.33 0.83
N PRO A 69 8.43 8.66 2.02
CA PRO A 69 7.77 8.38 3.30
C PRO A 69 6.31 8.86 3.37
N LYS A 70 6.04 10.03 2.78
CA LYS A 70 4.70 10.62 2.71
C LYS A 70 3.76 9.80 1.82
N GLN A 71 4.26 9.28 0.70
CA GLN A 71 3.48 8.41 -0.19
C GLN A 71 3.15 7.10 0.51
N CYS A 72 4.13 6.47 1.18
CA CYS A 72 3.92 5.28 1.99
C CYS A 72 2.86 5.53 3.08
N CYS A 73 2.92 6.67 3.78
CA CYS A 73 1.92 7.02 4.79
C CYS A 73 0.49 7.11 4.23
N VAL A 74 0.31 7.78 3.09
CA VAL A 74 -1.00 7.89 2.43
C VAL A 74 -1.49 6.51 2.02
N LYS A 75 -0.63 5.70 1.38
CA LYS A 75 -1.02 4.37 0.90
C LYS A 75 -1.39 3.42 2.04
N LEU A 76 -0.63 3.44 3.14
CA LEU A 76 -0.93 2.66 4.33
C LEU A 76 -2.26 3.07 4.98
N LYS A 77 -2.61 4.36 4.97
CA LYS A 77 -3.93 4.83 5.41
C LYS A 77 -5.04 4.31 4.51
N GLU A 78 -4.86 4.33 3.20
CA GLU A 78 -5.82 3.77 2.25
C GLU A 78 -6.02 2.27 2.46
N LEU A 79 -4.93 1.49 2.61
CA LEU A 79 -4.99 0.06 2.86
C LEU A 79 -5.72 -0.28 4.16
N ARG A 80 -5.44 0.45 5.24
CA ARG A 80 -6.15 0.29 6.51
C ARG A 80 -7.64 0.59 6.39
N GLN A 81 -8.01 1.64 5.64
CA GLN A 81 -9.41 1.98 5.38
C GLN A 81 -10.11 0.90 4.54
N ALA A 82 -9.45 0.39 3.50
CA ALA A 82 -9.97 -0.68 2.66
C ALA A 82 -10.22 -1.94 3.50
N TYR A 83 -9.24 -2.35 4.32
CA TYR A 83 -9.40 -3.47 5.25
C TYR A 83 -10.57 -3.27 6.21
N GLN A 84 -10.69 -2.09 6.82
CA GLN A 84 -11.79 -1.80 7.75
C GLN A 84 -13.15 -1.92 7.07
N LYS A 85 -13.31 -1.31 5.88
CA LYS A 85 -14.56 -1.41 5.09
C LYS A 85 -14.90 -2.86 4.75
N THR A 86 -13.92 -3.64 4.30
CA THR A 86 -14.12 -5.06 3.99
C THR A 86 -14.51 -5.84 5.24
N ARG A 87 -13.87 -5.59 6.38
CA ARG A 87 -14.20 -6.24 7.66
C ARG A 87 -15.62 -5.89 8.14
N GLU A 88 -16.04 -4.64 7.98
CA GLU A 88 -17.39 -4.18 8.33
C GLU A 88 -18.47 -4.75 7.41
N ALA A 89 -18.20 -4.85 6.11
CA ALA A 89 -19.10 -5.48 5.15
C ALA A 89 -19.28 -6.97 5.45
N ASN A 90 -18.18 -7.68 5.73
CA ASN A 90 -18.20 -9.11 6.05
C ASN A 90 -18.79 -9.44 7.43
N GLY A 91 -18.83 -8.47 8.35
CA GLY A 91 -19.46 -8.62 9.67
C GLY A 91 -20.97 -8.39 9.67
N ARG A 92 -21.58 -7.94 8.55
CA ARG A 92 -23.03 -7.75 8.44
C ARG A 92 -23.66 -8.99 7.81
N SER A 93 -24.59 -9.63 8.52
CA SER A 93 -25.39 -10.73 7.98
C SER A 93 -26.11 -10.30 6.69
N GLY A 94 -25.88 -11.05 5.61
CA GLY A 94 -26.57 -10.86 4.32
C GLY A 94 -25.81 -10.06 3.25
N SER A 95 -24.61 -9.56 3.53
CA SER A 95 -23.73 -9.01 2.48
C SER A 95 -22.98 -10.12 1.75
N GLU A 96 -22.79 -9.99 0.44
CA GLU A 96 -21.81 -10.82 -0.26
C GLU A 96 -20.41 -10.60 0.33
N PRO A 97 -19.60 -11.67 0.51
CA PRO A 97 -18.24 -11.53 1.03
C PRO A 97 -17.44 -10.57 0.15
N GLN A 98 -17.03 -9.43 0.72
CA GLN A 98 -16.08 -8.56 0.04
C GLN A 98 -14.70 -9.17 0.12
N THR A 99 -14.07 -9.35 -1.04
CA THR A 99 -12.70 -9.83 -1.17
C THR A 99 -11.80 -8.64 -1.48
N CYS A 100 -11.02 -8.19 -0.48
CA CYS A 100 -9.83 -7.38 -0.76
C CYS A 100 -8.68 -8.37 -1.00
N ARG A 101 -7.97 -8.24 -2.12
CA ARG A 101 -6.89 -9.18 -2.47
C ARG A 101 -5.72 -9.16 -1.46
N PHE A 102 -5.62 -8.08 -0.70
CA PHE A 102 -4.64 -7.89 0.36
C PHE A 102 -5.22 -8.19 1.75
N TYR A 103 -6.46 -8.71 1.84
CA TYR A 103 -7.18 -8.80 3.10
C TYR A 103 -6.47 -9.67 4.12
N ASP A 104 -5.97 -10.84 3.72
CA ASP A 104 -5.33 -11.80 4.62
C ASP A 104 -4.05 -11.23 5.25
N GLU A 105 -3.15 -10.65 4.44
CA GLU A 105 -1.96 -9.98 4.95
C GLU A 105 -2.30 -8.77 5.82
N LEU A 106 -3.29 -7.96 5.40
CA LEU A 106 -3.76 -6.84 6.22
C LEU A 106 -4.38 -7.33 7.54
N HIS A 107 -5.08 -8.46 7.54
CA HIS A 107 -5.67 -9.08 8.72
C HIS A 107 -4.60 -9.61 9.67
N ALA A 108 -3.55 -10.25 9.16
CA ALA A 108 -2.40 -10.70 9.97
C ALA A 108 -1.72 -9.53 10.70
N ILE A 109 -1.62 -8.38 10.02
CA ILE A 109 -0.97 -7.17 10.53
C ILE A 109 -1.88 -6.38 11.49
N LEU A 110 -3.15 -6.20 11.13
CA LEU A 110 -4.10 -5.29 11.79
C LEU A 110 -5.10 -5.97 12.73
N GLY A 111 -5.42 -7.24 12.49
CA GLY A 111 -6.39 -8.02 13.25
C GLY A 111 -5.93 -8.36 14.66
N GLY A 112 -4.62 -8.23 14.93
CA GLY A 112 -4.02 -8.73 16.17
C GLY A 112 -3.91 -10.25 16.12
N SER A 113 -2.79 -10.78 16.59
CA SER A 113 -2.59 -12.23 16.70
C SER A 113 -3.65 -12.84 17.62
N ALA A 114 -4.70 -13.39 17.02
CA ALA A 114 -5.59 -14.34 17.67
C ALA A 114 -5.93 -15.42 16.64
N THR A 115 -5.08 -16.44 16.66
CA THR A 115 -5.50 -17.82 16.48
C THR A 115 -5.93 -18.20 15.05
N THR A 116 -4.93 -18.56 14.25
CA THR A 116 -5.10 -19.76 13.42
C THR A 116 -5.37 -20.93 14.38
N THR A 117 -6.64 -21.30 14.52
CA THR A 117 -7.01 -22.61 15.04
C THR A 117 -7.32 -23.45 13.82
N PRO A 118 -6.42 -24.32 13.36
CA PRO A 118 -6.80 -25.42 12.49
C PRO A 118 -7.43 -26.51 13.36
N ALA A 119 -8.75 -26.46 13.58
CA ALA A 119 -9.50 -27.64 14.01
C ALA A 119 -10.12 -28.23 12.73
N SER A 120 -9.33 -29.02 12.00
CA SER A 120 -9.38 -30.49 12.03
C SER A 120 -10.71 -31.05 11.56
N VAL A 121 -10.64 -31.59 10.35
CA VAL A 121 -11.47 -32.67 9.84
C VAL A 121 -11.74 -33.72 10.93
N VAL A 122 -13.02 -34.04 11.14
CA VAL A 122 -13.52 -35.37 11.51
C VAL A 122 -14.96 -35.51 11.05
#